data_AF-A0A538AQN2-F1
#
_entry.id   AF-A0A538AQN2-F1
#
_cell.length_a   1.000
_cell.length_b   1.000
_cell.length_c   1.000
_cell.angle_alpha   90.00
_cell.angle_beta   90.00
_cell.angle_gamma   90.00
#
_symmetry.space_group_name_H-M   'P 1'
#
loop_
_entity.id
_entity.type
_entity.pdbx_description
1 polymer ?
#
loop_
_entity_poly.entity_id
_entity_poly.type
_entity_poly.pdbx_seq_one_letter_code
_entity_poly.pdbx_strand_id
1 'polypeptide(L)'
;MRRNIVGFMTVAITCAMLLGATAARADQTVTWTGNGLDSVTQCVRGVDTPHLHWVLTPGETPVPGTTAELFMNGKDMGSMSPVGNSGALQLTIHVGKGLTIEQLESASVYADITSGSVGDNAVLTISDGCLCNY
;
A
#
# COMPACT_ATOMS: atom_id res chain seq x y z
N MET A 1 -38.37 -4.45 -69.16
CA MET A 1 -38.73 -3.53 -68.05
C MET A 1 -38.10 -4.07 -66.77
N ARG A 2 -37.07 -3.38 -66.26
CA ARG A 2 -37.04 -2.67 -64.95
C ARG A 2 -37.15 -3.62 -63.74
N ARG A 3 -36.00 -4.01 -63.16
CA ARG A 3 -35.30 -3.36 -62.02
C ARG A 3 -35.99 -3.66 -60.69
N ASN A 4 -35.49 -4.66 -59.95
CA ASN A 4 -35.58 -4.68 -58.49
C ASN A 4 -34.17 -4.55 -57.92
N ILE A 5 -33.96 -3.44 -57.25
CA ILE A 5 -32.70 -2.96 -56.68
C ILE A 5 -32.68 -3.37 -55.20
N VAL A 6 -31.60 -4.05 -54.82
CA VAL A 6 -30.70 -3.80 -53.67
C VAL A 6 -31.31 -3.37 -52.33
N GLY A 7 -30.86 -4.05 -51.27
CA GLY A 7 -30.70 -3.50 -49.92
C GLY A 7 -31.37 -4.39 -48.86
N PHE A 8 -30.76 -4.78 -47.75
CA PHE A 8 -29.57 -4.32 -47.05
C PHE A 8 -29.03 -5.51 -46.23
N MET A 9 -27.72 -5.77 -46.33
CA MET A 9 -27.00 -6.55 -45.31
C MET A 9 -27.00 -5.74 -44.02
N THR A 10 -27.70 -6.21 -42.99
CA THR A 10 -27.53 -5.71 -41.63
C THR A 10 -26.59 -6.67 -40.90
N VAL A 11 -25.30 -6.54 -41.17
CA VAL A 11 -24.26 -7.09 -40.31
C VAL A 11 -24.20 -6.17 -39.09
N ALA A 12 -25.00 -6.50 -38.07
CA ALA A 12 -24.85 -5.91 -36.75
C ALA A 12 -23.63 -6.54 -36.06
N ILE A 13 -22.42 -6.20 -36.52
CA ILE A 13 -21.22 -6.32 -35.69
C ILE A 13 -21.28 -5.12 -34.75
N THR A 14 -22.02 -5.28 -33.66
CA THR A 14 -22.00 -4.32 -32.57
C THR A 14 -20.61 -4.40 -31.98
N CYS A 15 -19.85 -3.35 -32.33
CA CYS A 15 -18.51 -3.03 -31.91
C CYS A 15 -18.29 -3.44 -30.44
N ALA A 16 -17.49 -4.48 -30.23
CA ALA A 16 -16.86 -4.76 -28.96
C ALA A 16 -15.87 -3.62 -28.67
N MET A 17 -16.39 -2.47 -28.26
CA MET A 17 -15.58 -1.46 -27.58
C MET A 17 -15.32 -1.99 -26.18
N LEU A 18 -14.30 -2.86 -26.12
CA LEU A 18 -13.40 -3.01 -25.00
C LEU A 18 -12.86 -1.62 -24.63
N LEU A 19 -13.67 -0.83 -23.94
CA LEU A 19 -13.14 0.22 -23.08
C LEU A 19 -12.65 -0.50 -21.84
N GLY A 20 -11.34 -0.73 -21.82
CA GLY A 20 -10.62 -1.28 -20.70
C GLY A 20 -10.87 -0.44 -19.45
N ALA A 21 -11.85 -0.85 -18.66
CA ALA A 21 -11.86 -0.56 -17.25
C ALA A 21 -10.78 -1.44 -16.61
N THR A 22 -9.52 -1.01 -16.68
CA THR A 22 -8.54 -1.46 -15.68
C THR A 22 -8.86 -0.72 -14.38
N ALA A 23 -9.98 -1.11 -13.75
CA ALA A 23 -10.36 -0.63 -12.43
C ALA A 23 -9.68 -1.51 -11.37
N ALA A 24 -8.88 -0.85 -10.53
CA ALA A 24 -8.32 -1.25 -9.24
C ALA A 24 -7.65 -2.64 -9.16
N ARG A 25 -6.31 -2.67 -9.12
CA ARG A 25 -5.60 -3.85 -8.61
C ARG A 25 -5.36 -3.71 -7.12
N ALA A 26 -6.43 -3.92 -6.36
CA ALA A 26 -6.36 -4.24 -4.93
C ALA A 26 -6.03 -5.74 -4.78
N ASP A 27 -4.76 -6.08 -5.00
CA ASP A 27 -4.18 -7.42 -4.74
C ASP A 27 -2.64 -7.33 -4.79
N GLN A 28 -2.10 -6.28 -4.15
CA GLN A 28 -0.66 -6.07 -4.05
C GLN A 28 -0.28 -6.04 -2.58
N THR A 29 0.74 -6.82 -2.22
CA THR A 29 1.31 -6.82 -0.88
C THR A 29 2.76 -6.36 -0.97
N VAL A 30 3.12 -5.35 -0.16
CA VAL A 30 4.50 -4.87 -0.04
C VAL A 30 5.05 -5.34 1.29
N THR A 31 5.89 -6.36 1.25
CA THR A 31 6.53 -6.94 2.43
C THR A 31 7.70 -6.07 2.88
N TRP A 32 7.78 -5.82 4.18
CA TRP A 32 8.94 -5.18 4.79
C TRP A 32 10.09 -6.16 4.92
N THR A 33 11.29 -5.73 4.53
CA THR A 33 12.50 -6.55 4.51
C THR A 33 13.54 -6.08 5.53
N GLY A 34 13.12 -5.40 6.61
CA GLY A 34 14.01 -4.84 7.63
C GLY A 34 14.49 -3.40 7.37
N ASN A 35 14.01 -2.73 6.32
CA ASN A 35 14.40 -1.36 5.99
C ASN A 35 13.99 -0.37 7.09
N GLY A 36 14.92 0.49 7.52
CA GLY A 36 14.66 1.55 8.50
C GLY A 36 14.73 1.13 9.98
N LEU A 37 15.21 -0.07 10.27
CA LEU A 37 15.49 -0.49 11.65
C LEU A 37 16.47 0.44 12.38
N ASP A 38 17.40 1.06 11.64
CA ASP A 38 18.35 2.05 12.12
C ASP A 38 17.69 3.37 12.56
N SER A 39 16.45 3.62 12.14
CA SER A 39 15.64 4.76 12.58
C SER A 39 14.90 4.50 13.89
N VAL A 40 15.01 3.29 14.46
CA VAL A 40 14.37 2.93 15.74
C VAL A 40 15.34 3.16 16.89
N THR A 41 14.93 4.02 17.83
CA THR A 41 15.75 4.39 18.99
C THR A 41 15.11 3.95 20.31
N GLN A 42 15.80 4.17 21.43
CA GLN A 42 15.22 3.95 22.75
C GLN A 42 14.37 5.17 23.15
N CYS A 43 13.12 4.94 23.53
CA CYS A 43 12.23 6.01 24.00
C CYS A 43 12.80 6.73 25.23
N VAL A 44 12.58 8.04 25.32
CA VAL A 44 12.93 8.80 26.52
C VAL A 44 11.89 8.52 27.62
N ARG A 45 12.37 8.05 28.76
CA ARG A 45 11.52 7.64 29.89
C ARG A 45 10.64 8.80 30.37
N GLY A 46 9.32 8.58 30.33
CA GLY A 46 8.33 9.55 30.83
C GLY A 46 8.01 10.68 29.85
N VAL A 47 8.61 10.68 28.66
CA VAL A 47 8.38 11.67 27.60
C VAL A 47 7.67 11.00 26.43
N ASP A 48 8.21 9.87 25.97
CA ASP A 48 7.72 9.20 24.76
C ASP A 48 6.89 7.96 25.07
N THR A 49 5.90 7.73 24.22
CA THR A 49 5.18 6.44 24.14
C THR A 49 5.80 5.61 23.02
N PRO A 50 6.08 4.30 23.24
CA PRO A 50 6.59 3.43 22.19
C PRO A 50 5.72 3.50 20.93
N HIS A 51 6.38 3.72 19.81
CA HIS A 51 5.71 3.83 18.53
C HIS A 51 6.64 3.46 17.39
N LEU A 52 6.03 3.13 16.26
CA LEU A 52 6.71 2.95 14.99
C LEU A 52 5.98 3.75 13.94
N HIS A 53 6.72 4.54 13.17
CA HIS A 53 6.21 5.28 12.03
C HIS A 53 6.59 4.54 10.75
N TRP A 54 5.57 3.99 10.10
CA TRP A 54 5.69 3.23 8.87
C TRP A 54 5.40 4.12 7.66
N VAL A 55 6.22 3.97 6.63
CA VAL A 55 6.08 4.65 5.36
C VAL A 55 6.13 3.63 4.23
N LEU A 56 5.08 3.62 3.41
CA LEU A 56 5.03 2.92 2.14
C LEU A 56 5.32 3.92 1.02
N THR A 57 6.49 3.76 0.40
CA THR A 57 6.87 4.52 -0.79
C THR A 57 6.42 3.74 -2.03
N PRO A 58 5.64 4.34 -2.95
CA PRO A 58 4.96 3.61 -4.03
C PRO A 58 5.86 3.14 -5.18
N GLY A 59 7.17 3.42 -5.15
CA GLY A 59 8.15 2.99 -6.18
C GLY A 59 8.06 3.75 -7.52
N GLU A 60 6.86 4.21 -7.86
CA GLU A 60 6.52 5.06 -9.01
C GLU A 60 5.35 5.98 -8.60
N THR A 61 4.85 6.81 -9.51
CA THR A 61 3.62 7.58 -9.26
C THR A 61 2.47 6.61 -8.99
N PRO A 62 1.90 6.59 -7.78
CA PRO A 62 0.82 5.66 -7.46
C PRO A 62 -0.44 6.02 -8.24
N VAL A 63 -1.31 5.03 -8.45
CA VAL A 63 -2.63 5.30 -9.02
C VAL A 63 -3.41 6.21 -8.06
N PRO A 64 -4.10 7.26 -8.55
CA PRO A 64 -4.91 8.12 -7.70
C PRO A 64 -5.91 7.32 -6.87
N GLY A 65 -6.00 7.65 -5.58
CA GLY A 65 -6.84 6.93 -4.64
C GLY A 65 -6.22 5.65 -4.07
N THR A 66 -4.91 5.42 -4.24
CA THR A 66 -4.23 4.28 -3.61
C THR A 66 -4.33 4.33 -2.09
N THR A 67 -4.76 3.24 -1.48
CA THR A 67 -4.87 3.05 -0.02
C THR A 67 -4.24 1.72 0.37
N ALA A 68 -3.77 1.61 1.62
CA ALA A 68 -3.20 0.39 2.14
C ALA A 68 -3.56 0.16 3.60
N GLU A 69 -3.52 -1.08 4.05
CA GLU A 69 -3.60 -1.48 5.46
C GLU A 69 -2.28 -2.13 5.88
N LEU A 70 -1.80 -1.78 7.08
CA LEU A 70 -0.56 -2.33 7.62
C LEU A 70 -0.86 -3.55 8.48
N PHE A 71 -0.16 -4.65 8.23
CA PHE A 71 -0.24 -5.87 9.03
C PHE A 71 1.11 -6.19 9.66
N MET A 72 1.10 -6.57 10.94
CA MET A 72 2.26 -7.04 11.68
C MET A 72 1.93 -8.39 12.34
N ASN A 73 2.68 -9.43 11.97
CA ASN A 73 2.42 -10.82 12.35
C ASN A 73 0.97 -11.27 12.06
N GLY A 74 0.43 -10.83 10.91
CA GLY A 74 -0.95 -11.12 10.49
C GLY A 74 -2.04 -10.33 11.23
N LYS A 75 -1.67 -9.44 12.16
CA LYS A 75 -2.61 -8.55 12.84
C LYS A 75 -2.71 -7.23 12.10
N ASP A 76 -3.93 -6.80 11.81
CA ASP A 76 -4.22 -5.45 11.30
C ASP A 76 -3.82 -4.39 12.34
N MET A 77 -2.98 -3.46 11.89
CA MET A 77 -2.45 -2.34 12.67
C MET A 77 -3.10 -1.01 12.29
N GLY A 78 -3.87 -0.97 11.20
CA GLY A 78 -4.65 0.17 10.74
C GLY A 78 -4.35 0.58 9.29
N SER A 79 -5.15 1.52 8.80
CA SER A 79 -5.03 2.05 7.44
C SER A 79 -3.90 3.07 7.33
N MET A 80 -3.07 2.92 6.31
CA MET A 80 -2.03 3.89 5.95
C MET A 80 -2.65 5.04 5.14
N SER A 81 -2.32 6.28 5.54
CA SER A 81 -2.88 7.49 4.93
C SER A 81 -1.85 8.24 4.08
N PRO A 82 -2.25 8.84 2.94
CA PRO A 82 -1.34 9.61 2.12
C PRO A 82 -0.85 10.86 2.83
N VAL A 83 0.45 11.16 2.71
CA VAL A 83 1.05 12.37 3.28
C VAL A 83 1.69 13.23 2.19
N GLY A 84 1.20 14.46 2.09
CA GLY A 84 1.61 15.42 1.08
C GLY A 84 1.31 14.94 -0.35
N ASN A 85 2.08 15.45 -1.30
CA ASN A 85 1.88 15.17 -2.74
C ASN A 85 2.77 14.04 -3.27
N SER A 86 3.49 13.34 -2.38
CA SER A 86 4.45 12.30 -2.76
C SER A 86 3.79 10.98 -3.18
N GLY A 87 2.52 10.79 -2.81
CA GLY A 87 1.84 9.50 -2.97
C GLY A 87 2.30 8.44 -1.97
N ALA A 88 3.23 8.76 -1.07
CA ALA A 88 3.59 7.86 0.03
C ALA A 88 2.44 7.75 1.04
N LEU A 89 2.21 6.53 1.49
CA LEU A 89 1.24 6.24 2.56
C LEU A 89 1.99 6.07 3.88
N GLN A 90 1.42 6.54 4.97
CA GLN A 90 2.06 6.53 6.28
C GLN A 90 1.11 6.08 7.38
N LEU A 91 1.66 5.45 8.41
CA LEU A 91 0.93 5.10 9.62
C LEU A 91 1.86 5.11 10.81
N THR A 92 1.50 5.86 11.86
CA THR A 92 2.14 5.73 13.17
C THR A 92 1.31 4.81 14.05
N ILE A 93 1.94 3.76 14.56
CA ILE A 93 1.30 2.81 15.48
C ILE A 93 1.93 2.94 16.86
N HIS A 94 1.10 2.80 17.90
CA HIS A 94 1.60 2.58 19.24
C HIS A 94 1.91 1.10 19.43
N VAL A 95 3.09 0.81 19.96
CA VAL A 95 3.54 -0.56 20.22
C VAL A 95 3.58 -0.84 21.71
N GLY A 96 3.50 -2.12 22.06
CA GLY A 96 3.58 -2.56 23.45
C GLY A 96 4.96 -2.25 24.05
N LYS A 97 4.98 -2.04 25.36
CA LYS A 97 6.24 -2.05 26.12
C LYS A 97 6.87 -3.45 26.03
N GLY A 98 8.18 -3.51 25.90
CA GLY A 98 8.92 -4.78 25.78
C GLY A 98 9.07 -5.31 24.36
N LEU A 99 8.56 -4.62 23.33
CA LEU A 99 8.94 -4.89 21.95
C LEU A 99 10.42 -4.53 21.76
N THR A 100 11.23 -5.48 21.31
CA THR A 100 12.67 -5.27 21.03
C THR A 100 12.96 -5.20 19.54
N ILE A 101 14.17 -4.74 19.19
CA ILE A 101 14.65 -4.76 17.80
C ILE A 101 14.73 -6.20 17.28
N GLU A 102 15.22 -7.17 18.08
CA GLU A 102 15.32 -8.57 17.61
C GLU A 102 13.94 -9.17 17.30
N GLN A 103 12.92 -8.78 18.07
CA GLN A 103 11.54 -9.18 17.81
C GLN A 103 10.98 -8.53 16.54
N LEU A 104 11.36 -7.29 16.25
CA LEU A 104 11.02 -6.63 14.99
C LEU A 104 11.73 -7.29 13.80
N GLU A 105 13.02 -7.60 13.90
CA GLU A 105 13.77 -8.30 12.85
C GLU A 105 13.15 -9.65 12.48
N SER A 106 12.51 -10.30 13.44
CA SER A 106 11.83 -11.59 13.25
C SER A 106 10.35 -11.45 12.86
N ALA A 107 9.80 -10.22 12.81
CA ALA A 107 8.39 -10.00 12.54
C ALA A 107 8.08 -10.08 11.04
N SER A 108 6.92 -10.65 10.72
CA SER A 108 6.34 -10.56 9.38
C SER A 108 5.51 -9.29 9.28
N VAL A 109 5.98 -8.29 8.53
CA VAL A 109 5.26 -7.02 8.34
C VAL A 109 5.03 -6.78 6.85
N TYR A 110 3.81 -6.38 6.50
CA TYR A 110 3.46 -6.05 5.13
C TYR A 110 2.36 -4.99 5.07
N ALA A 111 2.36 -4.21 3.99
CA ALA A 111 1.26 -3.33 3.63
C ALA A 111 0.44 -3.99 2.52
N ASP A 112 -0.86 -4.16 2.74
CA ASP A 112 -1.79 -4.69 1.76
C ASP A 112 -2.52 -3.54 1.06
N ILE A 113 -2.41 -3.46 -0.26
CA ILE A 113 -3.02 -2.40 -1.06
C ILE A 113 -4.52 -2.68 -1.20
N THR A 114 -5.33 -1.94 -0.45
CA THR A 114 -6.79 -2.11 -0.42
C THR A 114 -7.51 -1.41 -1.57
N SER A 115 -6.87 -0.42 -2.20
CA SER A 115 -7.36 0.18 -3.44
C SER A 115 -6.23 0.87 -4.22
N GLY A 116 -6.42 1.12 -5.51
CA GLY A 116 -5.41 1.68 -6.40
C GLY A 116 -4.33 0.67 -6.78
N SER A 117 -3.07 1.12 -6.84
CA SER A 117 -1.89 0.27 -7.05
C SER A 117 -0.60 1.05 -6.81
N VAL A 118 0.45 0.33 -6.43
CA VAL A 118 1.83 0.82 -6.34
C VAL A 118 2.71 0.17 -7.42
N GLY A 119 3.85 0.80 -7.73
CA GLY A 119 4.81 0.27 -8.69
C GLY A 119 5.61 -0.91 -8.11
N ASP A 120 6.29 -1.64 -9.00
CA ASP A 120 7.02 -2.87 -8.65
C ASP A 120 8.18 -2.65 -7.67
N ASN A 121 8.67 -1.42 -7.56
CA ASN A 121 9.74 -1.02 -6.62
C ASN A 121 9.19 -0.36 -5.34
N ALA A 122 7.93 -0.62 -4.99
CA ALA A 122 7.36 -0.10 -3.75
C ALA A 122 8.10 -0.65 -2.53
N VAL A 123 8.36 0.20 -1.55
CA VAL A 123 9.12 -0.14 -0.35
C VAL A 123 8.35 0.28 0.89
N LEU A 124 8.15 -0.67 1.80
CA LEU A 124 7.72 -0.41 3.16
C LEU A 124 8.96 -0.20 4.05
N THR A 125 8.96 0.82 4.89
CA THR A 125 10.11 1.22 5.74
C THR A 125 9.62 1.80 7.05
N ILE A 126 10.40 1.61 8.11
CA ILE A 126 10.24 2.38 9.36
C ILE A 126 11.05 3.67 9.20
N SER A 127 10.40 4.82 9.16
CA SER A 127 11.13 6.10 9.00
C SER A 127 11.46 6.78 10.33
N ASP A 128 10.77 6.39 11.40
CA ASP A 128 10.99 6.85 12.76
C ASP A 128 10.37 5.85 13.75
N GLY A 129 10.88 5.81 14.97
CA GLY A 129 10.28 5.02 16.03
C GLY A 129 11.09 5.05 17.31
N CYS A 130 10.39 4.73 18.39
CA CYS A 130 11.04 4.50 19.67
C CYS A 130 10.47 3.26 20.36
N LEU A 131 11.34 2.50 21.02
CA LEU A 131 10.97 1.32 21.81
C LEU A 131 11.33 1.52 23.29
N CYS A 132 10.49 0.99 24.18
CA CYS A 132 10.76 0.94 25.62
C CYS A 132 11.25 -0.45 25.99
N ASN A 133 12.51 -0.55 26.44
CA ASN A 133 13.19 -1.81 26.75
C ASN A 133 13.34 -2.04 28.27
N TYR A 134 12.28 -1.79 29.05
CA TYR A 134 12.29 -1.88 30.51
C TYR A 134 11.20 -2.79 31.06
#